data_AF-A0A1F5UVN3-F1
#
_entry.id   AF-A0A1F5UVN3-F1
#
_cell.length_a   1.000
_cell.length_b   1.000
_cell.length_c   1.000
_cell.angle_alpha   90.00
_cell.angle_beta   90.00
_cell.angle_gamma   90.00
#
_symmetry.space_group_name_H-M   'P 1'
#
loop_
_entity.id
_entity.type
_entity.pdbx_description
1 polymer ?
#
loop_
_entity_poly.entity_id
_entity_poly.type
_entity_poly.pdbx_seq_one_letter_code
_entity_poly.pdbx_strand_id
1 'polypeptide(L)'
;MRLDPPLVWEQQIMGKLLQKHKVTPEEVEEVFFDDWPHFKKHEEVYHAYGQTLPGRYLFVVFLSLDGGKAKPITAYEMTRKQRNYYQRVKGGN
;
A
#
# COMPACT_ATOMS: atom_id res chain seq x y z
N MET A 1 5.17 19.42 -2.43
CA MET A 1 4.09 18.92 -3.30
C MET A 1 4.01 17.43 -3.09
N ARG A 2 2.99 16.98 -2.35
CA ARG A 2 2.74 15.55 -2.12
C ARG A 2 2.25 14.99 -3.46
N LEU A 3 2.99 14.05 -4.04
CA LEU A 3 2.56 13.37 -5.25
C LEU A 3 1.57 12.31 -4.78
N ASP A 4 0.29 12.59 -4.94
CA ASP A 4 -0.81 11.68 -4.68
C ASP A 4 -1.12 10.95 -6.00
N PRO A 5 -0.50 9.78 -6.25
CA PRO A 5 -0.64 9.12 -7.53
C PRO A 5 -2.09 8.65 -7.70
N PRO A 6 -2.73 8.90 -8.85
CA PRO A 6 -4.00 8.25 -9.15
C PRO A 6 -3.79 6.73 -9.13
N LEU A 7 -4.59 6.02 -8.33
CA LEU A 7 -4.57 4.57 -8.32
C LEU A 7 -5.31 4.02 -9.54
N VAL A 8 -4.64 3.15 -10.29
CA VAL A 8 -5.20 2.46 -11.44
C VAL A 8 -5.60 1.04 -11.03
N TRP A 9 -6.90 0.77 -11.07
CA TRP A 9 -7.47 -0.50 -10.62
C TRP A 9 -7.83 -1.42 -11.78
N GLU A 10 -7.40 -2.69 -11.67
CA GLU A 10 -7.90 -3.78 -12.50
C GLU A 10 -8.96 -4.58 -11.74
N GLN A 11 -10.09 -4.89 -12.40
CA GLN A 11 -11.19 -5.61 -11.77
C GLN A 11 -10.78 -6.97 -11.19
N GLN A 12 -9.91 -7.71 -11.89
CA GLN A 12 -9.38 -8.99 -11.38
C GLN A 12 -8.54 -8.80 -10.11
N ILE A 13 -7.79 -7.71 -10.00
CA ILE A 13 -7.01 -7.40 -8.80
C ILE A 13 -7.93 -7.02 -7.66
N MET A 14 -8.91 -6.14 -7.89
CA MET A 14 -9.91 -5.77 -6.87
C MET A 14 -10.63 -7.01 -6.31
N GLY A 15 -11.09 -7.90 -7.20
CA GLY A 15 -11.72 -9.16 -6.80
C GLY A 15 -10.79 -10.06 -5.99
N LYS A 16 -9.52 -10.18 -6.40
CA LYS A 16 -8.51 -10.95 -5.68
C LYS A 16 -8.24 -10.37 -4.29
N LEU A 17 -8.11 -9.05 -4.14
CA LEU A 17 -7.88 -8.40 -2.84
C LEU A 17 -9.00 -8.70 -1.86
N LEU A 18 -10.24 -8.51 -2.30
CA LEU A 18 -11.40 -8.73 -1.44
C LEU A 18 -11.56 -10.21 -1.07
N GLN A 19 -11.45 -11.12 -2.05
CA GLN A 19 -11.69 -12.54 -1.82
C GLN A 19 -10.56 -13.20 -1.00
N LYS A 20 -9.31 -12.96 -1.38
CA LYS A 20 -8.14 -13.64 -0.80
C LYS A 20 -7.59 -12.94 0.44
N HIS A 21 -7.60 -11.62 0.46
CA HIS A 21 -6.88 -10.84 1.47
C HIS A 21 -7.80 -10.04 2.40
N LYS A 22 -9.10 -9.99 2.12
CA LYS A 22 -10.08 -9.17 2.87
C LYS A 22 -9.59 -7.71 2.97
N VAL A 23 -9.09 -7.22 1.84
CA VAL A 23 -8.63 -5.84 1.66
C VAL A 23 -9.48 -5.20 0.57
N THR A 24 -9.99 -4.01 0.82
CA THR A 24 -10.75 -3.25 -0.18
C THR A 24 -9.87 -2.22 -0.90
N PRO A 25 -10.27 -1.73 -2.09
CA PRO A 25 -9.58 -0.63 -2.77
C PRO A 25 -9.43 0.61 -1.90
N GLU A 26 -10.46 0.94 -1.11
CA GLU A 26 -10.49 2.10 -0.22
C GLU A 26 -9.42 1.98 0.87
N GLU A 27 -9.20 0.80 1.44
CA GLU A 27 -8.13 0.58 2.41
C GLU A 27 -6.74 0.74 1.80
N VAL A 28 -6.57 0.41 0.51
CA VAL A 28 -5.32 0.67 -0.20
C VAL A 28 -5.14 2.17 -0.45
N GLU A 29 -6.20 2.88 -0.80
CA GLU A 29 -6.18 4.34 -0.90
C GLU A 29 -5.79 4.98 0.43
N GLU A 30 -6.41 4.58 1.54
CA GLU A 30 -6.06 5.04 2.87
C GLU A 30 -4.57 4.82 3.19
N VAL A 31 -3.96 3.71 2.77
CA VAL A 31 -2.53 3.47 2.94
C VAL A 31 -1.66 4.44 2.16
N PHE A 32 -2.06 4.81 0.95
CA PHE A 32 -1.31 5.78 0.12
C PHE A 32 -1.49 7.22 0.63
N PHE A 33 -2.65 7.51 1.23
CA PHE A 33 -3.02 8.83 1.72
C PHE A 33 -2.85 9.01 3.25
N ASP A 34 -2.39 7.98 3.97
CA ASP A 34 -2.05 8.03 5.41
C ASP A 34 -1.08 9.19 5.70
N ASP A 35 -0.98 9.68 6.92
CA ASP A 35 -0.04 10.77 7.24
C ASP A 35 1.42 10.33 7.05
N TRP A 36 1.71 9.03 7.18
CA TRP A 36 3.07 8.47 7.11
C TRP A 36 3.17 7.15 6.32
N PRO A 37 2.87 7.14 5.01
CA PRO A 37 3.17 6.00 4.16
C PRO A 37 4.68 5.86 4.00
N HIS A 38 5.18 4.65 4.19
CA HIS A 38 6.56 4.33 3.85
C HIS A 38 6.60 3.62 2.49
N PHE A 39 7.19 4.29 1.50
CA PHE A 39 7.37 3.74 0.16
C PHE A 39 8.81 3.24 -0.02
N LYS A 40 8.96 2.03 -0.55
CA LYS A 40 10.27 1.42 -0.82
C LYS A 40 10.27 0.76 -2.20
N LYS A 41 11.26 1.12 -3.03
CA LYS A 41 11.51 0.41 -4.30
C LYS A 41 12.09 -0.99 -4.02
N HIS A 42 11.59 -1.99 -4.74
CA HIS A 42 12.09 -3.36 -4.70
C HIS A 42 12.09 -3.94 -6.12
N GLU A 43 13.26 -3.99 -6.75
CA GLU A 43 13.41 -4.39 -8.16
C GLU A 43 12.52 -3.53 -9.07
N GLU A 44 11.62 -4.16 -9.82
CA GLU A 44 10.68 -3.53 -10.75
C GLU A 44 9.36 -3.09 -10.10
N VAL A 45 9.17 -3.37 -8.81
CA VAL A 45 7.95 -3.03 -8.07
C VAL A 45 8.24 -2.07 -6.92
N TYR A 46 7.18 -1.48 -6.38
CA TYR A 46 7.21 -0.65 -5.19
C TYR A 46 6.39 -1.29 -4.09
N HIS A 47 6.84 -1.08 -2.86
CA HIS A 47 6.17 -1.48 -1.65
C HIS A 47 5.68 -0.24 -0.92
N ALA A 48 4.40 -0.20 -0.56
CA ALA A 48 3.85 0.75 0.38
C ALA A 48 3.54 0.04 1.70
N TYR A 49 3.92 0.68 2.79
CA TYR A 49 3.58 0.30 4.15
C TYR A 49 2.79 1.45 4.76
N GLY A 50 1.59 1.16 5.26
CA GLY A 50 0.76 2.18 5.89
C GLY A 50 -0.24 1.59 6.85
N GLN A 51 -0.92 2.49 7.54
CA GLN A 51 -2.01 2.15 8.43
C GLN A 51 -3.31 2.75 7.89
N THR A 52 -4.36 1.94 7.84
CA THR A 52 -5.72 2.39 7.50
C THR A 52 -6.30 3.24 8.63
N LEU A 53 -7.37 4.00 8.37
CA LEU A 53 -8.05 4.81 9.40
C LEU A 53 -8.54 3.96 10.59
N PRO A 54 -9.11 2.74 10.38
CA PRO A 54 -9.46 1.84 11.49
C PRO A 54 -8.25 1.20 12.20
N GLY A 55 -7.03 1.46 11.73
CA GLY A 55 -5.80 1.01 12.37
C GLY A 55 -5.22 -0.29 11.84
N ARG A 56 -5.70 -0.84 10.70
CA ARG A 56 -5.10 -2.04 10.09
C ARG A 56 -3.79 -1.66 9.42
N TYR A 57 -2.77 -2.50 9.58
CA TYR A 57 -1.48 -2.29 8.96
C TYR A 57 -1.41 -3.10 7.67
N LEU A 58 -1.33 -2.42 6.54
CA LEU A 58 -1.34 -3.08 5.23
C LEU A 58 -0.02 -2.90 4.51
N PHE A 59 0.38 -3.97 3.84
CA PHE A 59 1.46 -3.98 2.87
C PHE A 59 0.87 -4.04 1.47
N VAL A 60 1.25 -3.09 0.63
CA VAL A 60 0.78 -2.99 -0.75
C VAL A 60 1.98 -3.09 -1.69
N VAL A 61 1.87 -3.95 -2.71
CA VAL A 61 2.80 -4.01 -3.82
C VAL A 61 2.15 -3.36 -5.03
N PHE A 62 2.84 -2.44 -5.68
CA PHE A 62 2.33 -1.70 -6.83
C PHE A 62 3.41 -1.42 -7.86
N LEU A 63 2.99 -1.17 -9.11
CA LEU A 63 3.84 -0.61 -10.15
C LEU A 63 3.70 0.90 -10.16
N SER A 64 4.82 1.61 -10.30
CA SER A 64 4.78 3.02 -10.69
C SER A 64 4.67 3.07 -12.22
N LEU A 65 3.63 3.75 -12.70
CA LEU A 65 3.38 3.97 -14.12
C LEU A 65 3.76 5.40 -14.49
N ASP A 66 3.92 5.63 -15.80
CA ASP A 66 4.13 6.98 -16.34
C ASP A 66 3.02 7.95 -15.92
N GLY A 67 3.38 9.23 -15.82
CA GLY A 67 2.47 10.28 -15.36
C GLY A 67 2.17 10.23 -13.86
N GLY A 68 3.02 9.57 -13.07
CA GLY A 68 2.91 9.53 -11.61
C GLY A 68 1.70 8.73 -11.12
N LYS A 69 1.28 7.70 -11.86
CA LYS A 69 0.19 6.80 -11.45
C LYS A 69 0.75 5.59 -10.73
N ALA A 70 -0.06 4.98 -9.87
CA ALA A 70 0.30 3.75 -9.18
C ALA A 70 -0.73 2.67 -9.48
N LYS A 71 -0.26 1.46 -9.78
CA LYS A 71 -1.12 0.32 -10.09
C LYS A 71 -0.92 -0.78 -9.05
N PRO A 72 -1.84 -0.96 -8.10
CA PRO A 72 -1.78 -2.05 -7.13
C PRO A 72 -1.75 -3.42 -7.83
N ILE A 73 -0.86 -4.30 -7.37
CA ILE A 73 -0.74 -5.69 -7.82
C ILE A 73 -1.28 -6.64 -6.74
N THR A 74 -1.00 -6.33 -5.47
CA THR A 74 -1.53 -7.06 -4.32
C THR A 74 -1.45 -6.20 -3.07
N ALA A 75 -2.36 -6.45 -2.12
CA ALA A 75 -2.37 -5.84 -0.81
C ALA A 75 -2.82 -6.87 0.22
N TYR A 76 -2.23 -6.85 1.40
CA TYR A 76 -2.59 -7.75 2.49
C TYR A 76 -2.13 -7.18 3.84
N GLU A 77 -2.65 -7.75 4.92
CA GLU A 77 -2.25 -7.37 6.26
C GLU A 77 -0.77 -7.70 6.52
N MET A 78 -0.02 -6.73 7.05
CA MET A 78 1.38 -6.90 7.36
C MET A 78 1.61 -8.09 8.29
N THR A 79 2.57 -8.94 7.95
CA THR A 79 3.12 -9.92 8.88
C THR A 79 3.80 -9.20 10.06
N ARG A 80 4.00 -9.92 11.18
CA ARG A 80 4.71 -9.39 12.35
C ARG A 80 6.08 -8.78 11.99
N LYS A 81 6.82 -9.41 11.08
CA LYS A 81 8.12 -8.90 10.61
C LYS A 81 7.99 -7.59 9.84
N GLN A 82 7.02 -7.50 8.92
CA GLN A 82 6.75 -6.27 8.16
C GLN A 82 6.27 -5.15 9.07
N ARG A 83 5.38 -5.45 10.03
CA ARG A 83 4.88 -4.47 11.00
C ARG A 83 5.99 -3.92 11.88
N ASN A 84 6.84 -4.80 12.42
CA ASN A 84 8.01 -4.38 13.21
C ASN A 84 8.97 -3.49 12.39
N TYR A 85 9.18 -3.82 11.12
CA TYR A 85 9.97 -2.98 10.21
C TYR A 85 9.32 -1.61 10.02
N TYR A 86 8.03 -1.57 9.66
CA TYR A 86 7.31 -0.32 9.43
C TYR A 86 7.28 0.56 10.67
N GLN A 87 7.04 0.00 11.86
CA GLN A 87 7.04 0.74 13.11
C GLN A 87 8.41 1.34 13.45
N ARG A 88 9.51 0.66 13.15
CA ARG A 88 10.86 1.21 13.32
C ARG A 88 11.13 2.39 12.39
N VAL A 89 10.60 2.35 11.17
CA VAL A 89 10.73 3.45 10.21
C VAL A 89 9.81 4.61 10.60
N LYS A 90 8.55 4.32 10.98
CA LYS A 90 7.54 5.32 11.37
C LYS A 90 7.91 6.03 12.69
N GLY A 91 8.44 5.30 13.67
CA GLY A 91 8.81 5.83 15.00
C GLY A 91 10.26 6.27 15.13
N GLY A 92 11.03 6.29 14.04
CA GLY A 92 12.44 6.68 14.02
C GLY A 92 12.68 8.17 13.77
N ASN A 93 11.66 9.01 13.94
CA ASN A 93 11.71 10.46 13.72
C ASN A 93 11.32 11.20 15.00
#